data_AF-A0A9E2SNN8-F1
#
_entry.id   AF-A0A9E2SNN8-F1
#
_cell.length_a   1.000
_cell.length_b   1.000
_cell.length_c   1.000
_cell.angle_alpha   90.00
_cell.angle_beta   90.00
_cell.angle_gamma   90.00
#
_symmetry.space_group_name_H-M   'P 1'
#
loop_
_entity.id
_entity.type
_entity.pdbx_description
1 polymer ?
#
loop_
_entity_poly.entity_id
_entity_poly.type
_entity_poly.pdbx_seq_one_letter_code
_entity_poly.pdbx_strand_id
1 'polypeptide(L)'
;ELTDYSGEIMWSAKYRAYGNLAALDVSEIDNPLRFQGQYFDAETGLHYNRHRYYNPGTGRFLTPDPIKLAGGLNNYQYVPNPTGWVDPLGLSGCPGQTKFTRKDKFYGSRRAAFQDAKRDARIPMSAEPMEVNHVALTKIGEHGVGKQNVLDADGNIVYTREYHYKNIDNERVVIQEHSYGHEDFPSDHASHKPHFNVREYDPETGNADRNRTFHLKSVSIHYVFE
;
A
#
# COMPACT_ATOMS: atom_id res chain seq x y z
N GLU A 1 3.56 32.98 -11.91
CA GLU A 1 3.18 34.29 -12.48
C GLU A 1 1.78 34.17 -13.05
N LEU A 2 1.06 35.28 -13.15
CA LEU A 2 -0.30 35.37 -13.68
C LEU A 2 -0.35 36.54 -14.66
N THR A 3 -0.89 36.30 -15.84
CA THR A 3 -1.00 37.30 -16.92
C THR A 3 -2.46 37.55 -17.28
N ASP A 4 -2.74 38.73 -17.82
CA ASP A 4 -4.03 39.06 -18.42
C ASP A 4 -4.17 38.48 -19.84
N TYR A 5 -5.23 38.88 -20.58
CA TYR A 5 -5.45 38.46 -21.96
C TYR A 5 -4.50 39.10 -22.97
N SER A 6 -3.83 40.19 -22.61
CA SER A 6 -2.87 40.90 -23.46
C SER A 6 -1.44 40.39 -23.28
N GLY A 7 -1.20 39.60 -22.23
CA GLY A 7 0.11 39.05 -21.87
C GLY A 7 0.86 39.90 -20.83
N GLU A 8 0.24 40.94 -20.28
CA GLU A 8 0.80 41.74 -19.20
C GLU A 8 0.81 40.92 -17.89
N ILE A 9 1.91 40.99 -17.15
CA ILE A 9 2.04 40.31 -15.86
C ILE A 9 1.22 41.09 -14.83
N MET A 10 0.17 40.47 -14.31
CA MET A 10 -0.69 41.05 -13.27
C MET A 10 -0.26 40.62 -11.86
N TRP A 11 0.47 39.51 -11.74
CA TRP A 11 0.99 39.04 -10.45
C TRP A 11 2.22 38.14 -10.63
N SER A 12 3.29 38.39 -9.89
CA SER A 12 4.52 37.58 -9.91
C SER A 12 5.18 37.53 -8.54
N ALA A 13 5.59 36.33 -8.13
CA ALA A 13 6.20 36.07 -6.84
C ALA A 13 7.28 35.01 -6.93
N LYS A 14 8.30 35.17 -6.08
CA LYS A 14 9.39 34.20 -5.88
C LYS A 14 9.22 33.55 -4.52
N TYR A 15 9.38 32.23 -4.46
CA TYR A 15 9.22 31.45 -3.25
C TYR A 15 10.54 30.81 -2.82
N ARG A 16 10.74 30.68 -1.50
CA ARG A 16 11.76 29.80 -0.93
C ARG A 16 11.34 28.34 -1.09
N ALA A 17 12.27 27.41 -0.86
CA ALA A 17 12.05 25.97 -1.06
C ALA A 17 10.79 25.40 -0.39
N TYR A 18 10.37 25.96 0.76
CA TYR A 18 9.19 25.51 1.51
C TYR A 18 7.95 26.40 1.32
N GLY A 19 7.91 27.21 0.26
CA GLY A 19 6.73 28.00 -0.09
C GLY A 19 6.60 29.33 0.65
N ASN A 20 7.60 29.73 1.46
CA ASN A 20 7.64 31.10 1.97
C ASN A 20 7.84 32.08 0.84
N LEU A 21 7.06 33.16 0.85
CA LEU A 21 7.25 34.27 -0.08
C LEU A 21 8.64 34.90 0.16
N ALA A 22 9.48 34.89 -0.87
CA ALA A 22 10.80 35.52 -0.86
C ALA A 22 10.74 36.94 -1.41
N ALA A 23 9.98 37.13 -2.49
CA ALA A 23 9.71 38.43 -3.10
C ALA A 23 8.36 38.39 -3.81
N LEU A 24 7.66 39.52 -3.80
CA LEU A 24 6.46 39.76 -4.60
C LEU A 24 6.81 40.87 -5.58
N ASP A 25 7.08 40.49 -6.82
CA ASP A 25 7.61 41.40 -7.84
C ASP A 25 6.48 42.23 -8.47
N VAL A 26 5.29 41.64 -8.64
CA VAL A 26 4.08 42.30 -9.19
C VAL A 26 2.86 41.88 -8.39
N SER A 27 1.97 42.82 -8.07
CA SER A 27 0.78 42.60 -7.23
C SER A 27 -0.41 43.49 -7.65
N GLU A 28 -0.71 43.56 -8.94
CA GLU A 28 -1.85 44.33 -9.46
C GLU A 28 -3.21 43.68 -9.12
N ILE A 29 -3.20 42.37 -8.87
CA ILE A 29 -4.36 41.59 -8.43
C ILE A 29 -4.00 40.67 -7.26
N ASP A 30 -5.00 40.37 -6.43
CA ASP A 30 -4.86 39.38 -5.36
C ASP A 30 -4.86 37.96 -5.93
N ASN A 31 -3.79 37.21 -5.66
CA ASN A 31 -3.69 35.79 -6.00
C ASN A 31 -3.44 34.96 -4.74
N PRO A 32 -4.46 34.21 -4.23
CA PRO A 32 -4.30 33.37 -3.06
C PRO A 32 -3.62 32.02 -3.38
N LEU A 33 -3.39 31.67 -4.64
CA LEU A 33 -2.79 30.38 -4.99
C LEU A 33 -1.29 30.36 -4.62
N ARG A 34 -0.83 29.24 -4.06
CA ARG A 34 0.58 29.01 -3.67
C ARG A 34 1.14 27.80 -4.41
N PHE A 35 1.86 26.89 -3.74
CA PHE A 35 2.21 25.61 -4.36
C PHE A 35 0.94 24.85 -4.80
N GLN A 36 1.10 23.87 -5.68
CA GLN A 36 -0.04 23.09 -6.19
C GLN A 36 -0.89 22.53 -5.03
N GLY A 37 -2.19 22.82 -5.03
CA GLY A 37 -3.13 22.41 -3.98
C GLY A 37 -3.14 23.28 -2.72
N GLN A 38 -2.42 24.41 -2.70
CA GLN A 38 -2.37 25.33 -1.57
C GLN A 38 -3.14 26.63 -1.83
N TYR A 39 -3.98 27.01 -0.87
CA TYR A 39 -4.66 28.30 -0.83
C TYR A 39 -4.12 29.13 0.34
N PHE A 40 -3.70 30.36 0.09
CA PHE A 40 -3.22 31.27 1.12
C PHE A 40 -4.39 31.87 1.89
N ASP A 41 -4.37 31.66 3.20
CA ASP A 41 -5.29 32.31 4.13
C ASP A 41 -4.62 33.58 4.68
N ALA A 42 -5.18 34.75 4.30
CA ALA A 42 -4.64 36.05 4.68
C ALA A 42 -4.84 36.38 6.16
N GLU A 43 -5.83 35.79 6.83
CA GLU A 43 -6.09 36.05 8.26
C GLU A 43 -5.00 35.42 9.13
N THR A 44 -4.54 34.23 8.75
CA THR A 44 -3.57 33.44 9.53
C THR A 44 -2.15 33.49 8.97
N GLY A 45 -1.98 33.87 7.69
CA GLY A 45 -0.72 33.76 6.97
C GLY A 45 -0.32 32.32 6.63
N LEU A 46 -1.22 31.36 6.82
CA LEU A 46 -1.00 29.94 6.58
C LEU A 46 -1.47 29.54 5.19
N HIS A 47 -1.05 28.35 4.75
CA HIS A 47 -1.50 27.76 3.50
C HIS A 47 -2.45 26.61 3.81
N TYR A 48 -3.67 26.68 3.33
CA TYR A 48 -4.65 25.61 3.42
C TYR A 48 -4.40 24.56 2.32
N ASN A 49 -4.06 23.35 2.73
CA ASN A 49 -3.96 22.15 1.90
C ASN A 49 -5.11 21.21 2.26
N ARG A 50 -6.34 21.55 1.84
CA ARG A 50 -7.57 20.74 1.94
C ARG A 50 -7.88 20.10 3.31
N HIS A 51 -7.10 19.13 3.79
CA HIS A 51 -7.29 18.51 5.10
C HIS A 51 -6.42 19.13 6.21
N ARG A 52 -5.39 19.93 5.87
CA ARG A 52 -4.46 20.49 6.86
C ARG A 52 -4.01 21.91 6.53
N TYR A 53 -3.70 22.67 7.58
CA TYR A 53 -3.00 23.95 7.46
C TYR A 53 -1.49 23.74 7.50
N TYR A 54 -0.81 24.25 6.49
CA TYR A 54 0.63 24.25 6.30
C TYR A 54 1.22 25.60 6.70
N ASN A 55 2.28 25.57 7.51
CA ASN A 55 3.05 26.74 7.86
C ASN A 55 4.32 26.78 7.00
N PRO A 56 4.40 27.67 5.99
CA PRO A 56 5.57 27.76 5.14
C PRO A 56 6.82 28.18 5.91
N GLY A 57 6.67 29.00 6.97
CA GLY A 57 7.76 29.49 7.82
C GLY A 57 8.56 28.37 8.50
N THR A 58 7.88 27.30 8.88
CA THR A 58 8.49 26.12 9.52
C THR A 58 8.62 24.92 8.58
N GLY A 59 8.00 24.97 7.40
CA GLY A 59 8.03 23.90 6.42
C GLY A 59 7.22 22.65 6.81
N ARG A 60 6.16 22.80 7.60
CA ARG A 60 5.39 21.68 8.17
C ARG A 60 3.91 22.00 8.40
N PHE A 61 3.09 20.95 8.51
CA PHE A 61 1.70 21.05 8.91
C PHE A 61 1.55 21.37 10.40
N LEU A 62 0.44 22.01 10.76
CA LEU A 62 0.12 22.34 12.15
C LEU A 62 -0.53 21.17 12.90
N THR A 63 -1.22 20.29 12.18
CA THR A 63 -1.87 19.11 12.74
C THR A 63 -1.22 17.83 12.24
N PRO A 64 -1.20 16.76 13.06
CA PRO A 64 -0.80 15.44 12.61
C PRO A 64 -1.64 15.00 11.40
N ASP A 65 -1.05 14.18 10.54
CA ASP A 65 -1.76 13.55 9.43
C ASP A 65 -3.00 12.79 9.91
N PRO A 66 -4.21 13.11 9.41
CA PRO A 66 -5.45 12.39 9.74
C PRO A 66 -5.39 10.89 9.44
N ILE A 67 -4.59 10.46 8.46
CA ILE A 67 -4.38 9.04 8.16
C ILE A 67 -3.26 8.40 9.01
N LYS A 68 -2.74 9.13 10.00
CA LYS A 68 -1.75 8.69 11.00
C LYS A 68 -0.50 8.14 10.31
N LEU A 69 0.01 6.98 10.77
CA LEU A 69 1.20 6.32 10.23
C LEU A 69 1.08 5.92 8.74
N ALA A 70 -0.12 5.93 8.16
CA ALA A 70 -0.26 5.72 6.72
C ALA A 70 0.27 6.92 5.90
N GLY A 71 0.32 8.12 6.51
CA GLY A 71 0.92 9.33 5.95
C GLY A 71 2.45 9.39 6.08
N GLY A 72 3.08 8.35 6.62
CA GLY A 72 4.51 8.27 6.86
C GLY A 72 4.89 8.35 8.34
N LEU A 73 6.20 8.32 8.60
CA LEU A 73 6.73 8.32 9.97
C LEU A 73 6.66 9.70 10.64
N ASN A 74 6.69 10.77 9.84
CA ASN A 74 6.60 12.14 10.33
C ASN A 74 5.23 12.74 9.97
N ASN A 75 4.29 12.67 10.92
CA ASN A 75 2.90 13.09 10.71
C ASN A 75 2.72 14.60 10.46
N TYR A 76 3.75 15.42 10.64
CA TYR A 76 3.71 16.87 10.40
C TYR A 76 4.42 17.29 9.11
N GLN A 77 5.05 16.36 8.39
CA GLN A 77 5.83 16.66 7.20
C GLN A 77 4.92 17.06 6.04
N TYR A 78 5.30 18.09 5.28
CA TYR A 78 4.64 18.41 4.00
C TYR A 78 4.99 17.36 2.93
N VAL A 79 6.22 17.41 2.41
CA VAL A 79 6.79 16.38 1.53
C VAL A 79 8.28 16.23 1.83
N PRO A 80 8.90 15.08 1.48
CA PRO A 80 10.35 14.89 1.58
C PRO A 80 11.17 15.86 0.74
N ASN A 81 10.69 16.21 -0.47
CA ASN A 81 11.39 17.13 -1.38
C ASN A 81 10.43 18.17 -1.98
N PRO A 82 10.27 19.36 -1.38
CA PRO A 82 9.25 20.35 -1.79
C PRO A 82 9.55 21.06 -3.12
N THR A 83 10.75 20.91 -3.69
CA THR A 83 11.08 21.50 -5.00
C THR A 83 10.68 20.61 -6.16
N GLY A 84 10.45 19.32 -5.93
CA GLY A 84 10.01 18.37 -6.96
C GLY A 84 8.74 17.62 -6.64
N TRP A 85 8.27 17.66 -5.39
CA TRP A 85 7.12 16.88 -4.91
C TRP A 85 6.03 17.81 -4.37
N VAL A 86 4.78 17.36 -4.48
CA VAL A 86 3.59 18.11 -4.08
C VAL A 86 2.69 17.17 -3.27
N ASP A 87 2.05 17.69 -2.21
CA ASP A 87 0.94 17.03 -1.50
C ASP A 87 -0.38 17.78 -1.77
N PRO A 88 -1.15 17.39 -2.82
CA PRO A 88 -2.38 18.09 -3.22
C PRO A 88 -3.54 17.89 -2.24
N LEU A 89 -3.50 16.83 -1.43
CA LEU A 89 -4.57 16.52 -0.49
C LEU A 89 -4.28 17.04 0.91
N GLY A 90 -3.03 17.40 1.21
CA GLY A 90 -2.63 17.59 2.60
C GLY A 90 -2.77 16.28 3.39
N LEU A 91 -2.50 15.14 2.75
CA LEU A 91 -2.41 13.82 3.36
C LEU A 91 -1.12 13.25 2.79
N SER A 92 -0.10 13.09 3.62
CA SER A 92 1.27 12.84 3.17
C SER A 92 1.37 11.46 2.52
N GLY A 93 1.05 11.42 1.22
CA GLY A 93 1.10 10.25 0.37
C GLY A 93 0.46 10.52 -0.98
N CYS A 94 1.25 11.01 -1.95
CA CYS A 94 1.13 10.82 -3.43
C CYS A 94 2.26 11.61 -4.13
N PRO A 95 2.75 11.28 -5.35
CA PRO A 95 2.26 10.34 -6.35
C PRO A 95 3.21 9.16 -6.62
N GLY A 96 2.62 8.11 -7.17
CA GLY A 96 3.14 6.77 -7.04
C GLY A 96 2.56 6.23 -5.76
N GLN A 97 1.41 5.56 -5.88
CA GLN A 97 1.10 4.53 -4.91
C GLN A 97 2.41 3.79 -4.70
N THR A 98 3.02 3.88 -3.51
CA THR A 98 3.63 2.66 -3.02
C THR A 98 2.42 1.75 -2.95
N LYS A 99 2.13 1.05 -4.07
CA LYS A 99 1.94 -0.37 -3.99
C LYS A 99 2.99 -0.74 -2.98
N PHE A 100 2.57 -1.00 -1.74
CA PHE A 100 3.37 -1.85 -0.90
C PHE A 100 3.43 -3.11 -1.76
N THR A 101 4.40 -3.16 -2.67
CA THR A 101 4.75 -4.36 -3.40
C THR A 101 5.33 -5.18 -2.27
N ARG A 102 4.41 -5.88 -1.61
CA ARG A 102 4.72 -6.93 -0.66
C ARG A 102 5.68 -7.82 -1.43
N LYS A 103 6.96 -7.66 -1.13
CA LYS A 103 8.00 -8.39 -1.86
C LYS A 103 7.81 -9.84 -1.53
N ASP A 104 7.79 -10.67 -2.56
CA ASP A 104 7.84 -12.11 -2.38
C ASP A 104 9.12 -12.47 -1.63
N LYS A 105 9.02 -13.41 -0.70
CA LYS A 105 10.12 -13.86 0.13
C LYS A 105 10.50 -15.28 -0.27
N PHE A 106 11.80 -15.52 -0.47
CA PHE A 106 12.33 -16.80 -0.94
C PHE A 106 13.12 -17.49 0.18
N TYR A 107 12.89 -18.78 0.36
CA TYR A 107 13.55 -19.59 1.39
C TYR A 107 14.02 -20.92 0.81
N GLY A 108 15.15 -21.43 1.28
CA GLY A 108 15.63 -22.77 0.89
C GLY A 108 14.89 -23.94 1.56
N SER A 109 13.78 -23.69 2.26
CA SER A 109 12.93 -24.78 2.78
C SER A 109 11.50 -24.33 3.06
N ARG A 110 10.56 -25.25 2.83
CA ARG A 110 9.15 -25.12 3.23
C ARG A 110 8.97 -24.73 4.70
N ARG A 111 9.78 -25.30 5.60
CA ARG A 111 9.70 -24.99 7.05
C ARG A 111 10.05 -23.53 7.32
N ALA A 112 11.13 -23.01 6.74
CA ALA A 112 11.53 -21.62 6.94
C ALA A 112 10.46 -20.65 6.41
N ALA A 113 9.94 -20.90 5.21
CA ALA A 113 8.86 -20.11 4.62
C ALA A 113 7.60 -20.08 5.50
N PHE A 114 7.20 -21.23 6.02
CA PHE A 114 6.03 -21.35 6.91
C PHE A 114 6.24 -20.62 8.24
N GLN A 115 7.42 -20.71 8.82
CA GLN A 115 7.74 -20.02 10.08
C GLN A 115 7.75 -18.50 9.91
N ASP A 116 8.26 -18.01 8.78
CA ASP A 116 8.23 -16.58 8.46
C ASP A 116 6.79 -16.09 8.24
N ALA A 117 5.99 -16.85 7.50
CA ALA A 117 4.56 -16.58 7.31
C ALA A 117 3.82 -16.45 8.64
N LYS A 118 4.07 -17.35 9.60
CA LYS A 118 3.51 -17.25 10.96
C LYS A 118 3.98 -15.98 11.67
N ARG A 119 5.28 -15.69 11.62
CA ARG A 119 5.88 -14.53 12.29
C ARG A 119 5.30 -13.21 11.77
N ASP A 120 5.25 -13.03 10.46
CA ASP A 120 4.74 -11.82 9.83
C ASP A 120 3.24 -11.61 10.07
N ALA A 121 2.49 -12.71 10.16
CA ALA A 121 1.07 -12.71 10.50
C ALA A 121 0.79 -12.64 12.01
N ARG A 122 1.84 -12.51 12.83
CA ARG A 122 1.78 -12.43 14.30
C ARG A 122 1.12 -13.67 14.93
N ILE A 123 1.32 -14.84 14.34
CA ILE A 123 0.88 -16.13 14.87
C ILE A 123 2.00 -16.67 15.79
N PRO A 124 1.70 -17.04 17.05
CA PRO A 124 2.71 -17.64 17.92
C PRO A 124 3.36 -18.87 17.29
N MET A 125 4.67 -18.98 17.38
CA MET A 125 5.41 -20.07 16.73
C MET A 125 5.00 -21.46 17.25
N SER A 126 4.64 -21.55 18.53
CA SER A 126 4.11 -22.74 19.19
C SER A 126 2.63 -23.00 18.91
N ALA A 127 1.89 -22.06 18.31
CA ALA A 127 0.48 -22.26 18.03
C ALA A 127 0.29 -23.38 17.00
N GLU A 128 -0.58 -24.32 17.33
CA GLU A 128 -1.10 -25.32 16.39
C GLU A 128 -2.30 -24.73 15.63
N PRO A 129 -2.54 -25.18 14.38
CA PRO A 129 -3.70 -24.74 13.64
C PRO A 129 -4.97 -25.21 14.36
N MET A 130 -5.96 -24.34 14.46
CA MET A 130 -7.29 -24.68 14.98
C MET A 130 -8.00 -25.67 14.05
N GLU A 131 -7.73 -25.55 12.76
CA GLU A 131 -8.36 -26.33 11.69
C GLU A 131 -7.41 -26.41 10.50
N VAL A 132 -7.46 -27.54 9.78
CA VAL A 132 -6.71 -27.74 8.53
C VAL A 132 -7.68 -28.21 7.46
N ASN A 133 -8.01 -27.32 6.53
CA ASN A 133 -8.92 -27.60 5.43
C ASN A 133 -8.17 -28.07 4.19
N HIS A 134 -8.84 -28.89 3.37
CA HIS A 134 -8.34 -29.29 2.05
C HIS A 134 -9.19 -28.61 0.98
N VAL A 135 -8.58 -27.70 0.23
CA VAL A 135 -9.25 -26.85 -0.76
C VAL A 135 -8.68 -27.10 -2.14
N ALA A 136 -9.56 -27.08 -3.15
CA ALA A 136 -9.12 -27.15 -4.53
C ALA A 136 -8.20 -25.96 -4.86
N LEU A 137 -7.02 -26.27 -5.38
CA LEU A 137 -6.10 -25.29 -5.93
C LEU A 137 -6.75 -24.67 -7.17
N THR A 138 -6.76 -23.34 -7.23
CA THR A 138 -7.33 -22.64 -8.38
C THR A 138 -6.33 -21.76 -9.06
N LYS A 139 -6.44 -21.70 -10.38
CA LYS A 139 -5.70 -20.80 -11.26
C LYS A 139 -6.65 -19.80 -11.92
N ILE A 140 -6.09 -18.79 -12.58
CA ILE A 140 -6.89 -17.83 -13.35
C ILE A 140 -7.48 -18.58 -14.55
N GLY A 141 -8.79 -18.40 -14.80
CA GLY A 141 -9.46 -19.05 -15.93
C GLY A 141 -8.97 -18.52 -17.28
N GLU A 142 -9.30 -19.25 -18.35
CA GLU A 142 -9.00 -18.84 -19.72
C GLU A 142 -9.45 -17.38 -19.98
N HIS A 143 -8.61 -16.63 -20.70
CA HIS A 143 -8.82 -15.20 -21.00
C HIS A 143 -8.93 -14.28 -19.76
N GLY A 144 -8.48 -14.71 -18.58
CA GLY A 144 -8.51 -13.90 -17.37
C GLY A 144 -9.87 -13.84 -16.69
N VAL A 145 -10.82 -14.70 -17.09
CA VAL A 145 -12.19 -14.70 -16.58
C VAL A 145 -12.38 -15.82 -15.57
N GLY A 146 -12.65 -15.45 -14.32
CA GLY A 146 -12.96 -16.39 -13.25
C GLY A 146 -11.76 -17.20 -12.74
N LYS A 147 -12.05 -18.19 -11.89
CA LYS A 147 -11.06 -19.13 -11.33
C LYS A 147 -11.42 -20.54 -11.77
N GLN A 148 -10.42 -21.31 -12.20
CA GLN A 148 -10.57 -22.72 -12.59
C GLN A 148 -9.73 -23.59 -11.66
N ASN A 149 -10.13 -24.84 -11.46
CA ASN A 149 -9.36 -25.78 -10.66
C ASN A 149 -8.09 -26.20 -11.41
N VAL A 150 -6.97 -26.29 -10.69
CA VAL A 150 -5.74 -26.90 -11.20
C VAL A 150 -5.92 -28.41 -11.21
N LEU A 151 -5.58 -29.03 -12.34
CA LEU A 151 -5.65 -30.46 -12.55
C LEU A 151 -4.24 -31.06 -12.58
N ASP A 152 -4.09 -32.30 -12.11
CA ASP A 152 -2.87 -33.08 -12.28
C ASP A 152 -2.77 -33.68 -13.70
N ALA A 153 -1.69 -34.43 -13.96
CA ALA A 153 -1.45 -35.07 -15.26
C ALA A 153 -2.54 -36.09 -15.66
N ASP A 154 -3.28 -36.61 -14.68
CA ASP A 154 -4.36 -37.58 -14.86
C ASP A 154 -5.75 -36.89 -14.97
N GLY A 155 -5.79 -35.55 -14.86
CA GLY A 155 -7.01 -34.75 -14.96
C GLY A 155 -7.80 -34.62 -13.64
N ASN A 156 -7.24 -35.04 -12.50
CA ASN A 156 -7.89 -34.90 -11.19
C ASN A 156 -7.60 -33.54 -10.55
N ILE A 157 -8.53 -33.05 -9.73
CA ILE A 157 -8.37 -31.77 -9.02
C ILE A 157 -7.23 -31.88 -7.99
N VAL A 158 -6.29 -30.94 -8.06
CA VAL A 158 -5.23 -30.79 -7.06
C VAL A 158 -5.78 -30.11 -5.82
N TYR A 159 -5.70 -30.78 -4.68
CA TYR A 159 -6.09 -30.22 -3.37
C TYR A 159 -4.87 -29.70 -2.60
N THR A 160 -5.08 -28.61 -1.89
CA THR A 160 -4.06 -27.93 -1.07
C THR A 160 -4.57 -27.73 0.34
N ARG A 161 -3.66 -27.48 1.28
CA ARG A 161 -3.99 -27.29 2.69
C ARG A 161 -4.16 -25.81 3.02
N GLU A 162 -5.20 -25.50 3.79
CA GLU A 162 -5.39 -24.22 4.45
C GLU A 162 -5.29 -24.42 5.96
N TYR A 163 -4.32 -23.75 6.60
CA TYR A 163 -4.12 -23.82 8.04
C TYR A 163 -4.74 -22.59 8.70
N HIS A 164 -5.70 -22.80 9.60
CA HIS A 164 -6.41 -21.73 10.28
C HIS A 164 -5.80 -21.48 11.65
N TYR A 165 -5.41 -20.25 11.92
CA TYR A 165 -4.82 -19.81 13.19
C TYR A 165 -5.58 -18.64 13.78
N LYS A 166 -5.35 -18.40 15.06
CA LYS A 166 -5.54 -17.08 15.68
C LYS A 166 -4.20 -16.42 15.88
N ASN A 167 -4.07 -15.16 15.46
CA ASN A 167 -2.90 -14.37 15.78
C ASN A 167 -2.99 -13.82 17.22
N ILE A 168 -1.96 -13.11 17.67
CA ILE A 168 -1.94 -12.49 19.00
C ILE A 168 -3.01 -11.41 19.21
N ASP A 169 -3.55 -10.85 18.12
CA ASP A 169 -4.64 -9.89 18.13
C ASP A 169 -6.03 -10.60 18.12
N ASN A 170 -6.04 -11.93 18.21
CA ASN A 170 -7.23 -12.82 18.20
C ASN A 170 -8.01 -12.80 16.86
N GLU A 171 -7.37 -12.36 15.78
CA GLU A 171 -7.91 -12.41 14.42
C GLU A 171 -7.67 -13.78 13.79
N ARG A 172 -8.61 -14.25 12.97
CA ARG A 172 -8.47 -15.51 12.25
C ARG A 172 -7.63 -15.31 11.00
N VAL A 173 -6.52 -16.02 10.92
CA VAL A 173 -5.55 -15.97 9.83
C VAL A 173 -5.53 -17.31 9.12
N VAL A 174 -5.53 -17.31 7.79
CA VAL A 174 -5.42 -18.53 6.99
C VAL A 174 -4.09 -18.54 6.24
N ILE A 175 -3.29 -19.58 6.44
CA ILE A 175 -2.09 -19.83 5.64
C ILE A 175 -2.45 -20.89 4.60
N GLN A 176 -2.49 -20.51 3.34
CA GLN A 176 -2.80 -21.39 2.22
C GLN A 176 -1.54 -21.88 1.52
N GLU A 177 -1.41 -23.19 1.38
CA GLU A 177 -0.27 -23.86 0.77
C GLU A 177 -0.47 -24.02 -0.74
N HIS A 178 0.58 -23.74 -1.52
CA HIS A 178 0.62 -23.91 -2.98
C HIS A 178 1.87 -24.70 -3.36
N SER A 179 2.02 -25.90 -2.81
CA SER A 179 3.24 -26.71 -2.97
C SER A 179 3.53 -27.17 -4.39
N TYR A 180 2.52 -27.13 -5.28
CA TYR A 180 2.68 -27.43 -6.70
C TYR A 180 2.96 -26.18 -7.55
N GLY A 181 2.92 -24.98 -6.96
CA GLY A 181 2.99 -23.72 -7.70
C GLY A 181 1.83 -23.57 -8.70
N HIS A 182 2.06 -22.75 -9.73
CA HIS A 182 1.10 -22.48 -10.80
C HIS A 182 1.83 -22.39 -12.15
N GLU A 183 1.56 -23.34 -13.05
CA GLU A 183 2.17 -23.36 -14.38
C GLU A 183 1.72 -22.20 -15.29
N ASP A 184 0.57 -21.58 -14.98
CA ASP A 184 0.03 -20.46 -15.76
C ASP A 184 0.86 -19.17 -15.63
N PHE A 185 1.82 -19.13 -14.70
CA PHE A 185 2.72 -17.99 -14.55
C PHE A 185 4.09 -18.29 -15.16
N PRO A 186 4.78 -17.25 -15.69
CA PRO A 186 6.17 -17.37 -16.11
C PRO A 186 7.07 -17.99 -15.03
N SER A 187 8.09 -18.74 -15.44
CA SER A 187 8.97 -19.50 -14.54
C SER A 187 9.75 -18.64 -13.54
N ASP A 188 9.91 -17.36 -13.83
CA ASP A 188 10.53 -16.34 -12.97
C ASP A 188 9.53 -15.70 -11.97
N HIS A 189 8.23 -15.98 -12.08
CA HIS A 189 7.21 -15.47 -11.18
C HIS A 189 7.12 -16.29 -9.88
N ALA A 190 6.96 -15.64 -8.73
CA ALA A 190 6.89 -16.30 -7.42
C ALA A 190 5.78 -17.35 -7.33
N SER A 191 4.62 -17.07 -7.92
CA SER A 191 3.47 -17.99 -7.95
C SER A 191 3.73 -19.26 -8.76
N HIS A 192 4.72 -19.26 -9.66
CA HIS A 192 5.11 -20.46 -10.42
C HIS A 192 5.77 -21.51 -9.52
N LYS A 193 6.48 -21.07 -8.48
CA LYS A 193 7.21 -21.93 -7.55
C LYS A 193 6.32 -22.37 -6.39
N PRO A 194 6.69 -23.43 -5.64
CA PRO A 194 6.04 -23.78 -4.39
C PRO A 194 6.05 -22.60 -3.41
N HIS A 195 4.89 -22.25 -2.85
CA HIS A 195 4.79 -21.09 -1.96
C HIS A 195 3.64 -21.18 -0.95
N PHE A 196 3.66 -20.32 0.07
CA PHE A 196 2.50 -20.05 0.92
C PHE A 196 1.93 -18.66 0.65
N ASN A 197 0.61 -18.56 0.73
CA ASN A 197 -0.13 -17.31 0.71
C ASN A 197 -0.81 -17.12 2.08
N VAL A 198 -0.60 -15.99 2.72
CA VAL A 198 -1.29 -15.65 3.97
C VAL A 198 -2.47 -14.73 3.66
N ARG A 199 -3.66 -15.13 4.11
CA ARG A 199 -4.93 -14.53 3.70
C ARG A 199 -5.86 -14.31 4.89
N GLU A 200 -6.81 -13.43 4.69
CA GLU A 200 -7.89 -13.20 5.65
C GLU A 200 -8.83 -14.40 5.64
N TYR A 201 -9.46 -14.67 6.78
CA TYR A 201 -10.55 -15.63 6.85
C TYR A 201 -11.82 -15.04 6.26
N ASP A 202 -12.43 -15.77 5.33
CA ASP A 202 -13.72 -15.45 4.77
C ASP A 202 -14.83 -16.21 5.53
N PRO A 203 -15.73 -15.51 6.25
CA PRO A 203 -16.80 -16.14 6.99
C PRO A 203 -17.90 -16.73 6.09
N GLU A 204 -18.02 -16.31 4.83
CA GLU A 204 -19.03 -16.83 3.91
C GLU A 204 -18.63 -18.21 3.39
N THR A 205 -17.35 -18.38 3.03
CA THR A 205 -16.83 -19.64 2.49
C THR A 205 -16.20 -20.55 3.54
N GLY A 206 -15.91 -20.03 4.74
CA GLY A 206 -15.21 -20.76 5.80
C GLY A 206 -13.72 -21.00 5.52
N ASN A 207 -13.16 -20.36 4.49
CA ASN A 207 -11.81 -20.60 3.97
C ASN A 207 -11.03 -19.27 3.81
N ALA A 208 -9.86 -19.30 3.21
CA ALA A 208 -9.12 -18.09 2.87
C ALA A 208 -9.89 -17.22 1.86
N ASP A 209 -10.01 -15.91 2.14
CA ASP A 209 -10.48 -14.94 1.15
C ASP A 209 -9.49 -14.90 -0.03
N ARG A 210 -9.93 -15.42 -1.18
CA ARG A 210 -9.06 -15.56 -2.36
C ARG A 210 -8.89 -14.27 -3.16
N ASN A 211 -9.55 -13.19 -2.77
CA ASN A 211 -9.51 -11.88 -3.44
C ASN A 211 -8.82 -10.82 -2.57
N ARG A 212 -8.57 -11.11 -1.30
CA ARG A 212 -7.87 -10.21 -0.37
C ARG A 212 -6.59 -10.83 0.18
N THR A 213 -5.50 -10.08 0.10
CA THR A 213 -4.28 -10.41 0.84
C THR A 213 -4.44 -9.90 2.28
N PHE A 214 -3.86 -10.61 3.26
CA PHE A 214 -4.01 -10.30 4.68
C PHE A 214 -3.66 -8.83 5.01
N HIS A 215 -4.49 -8.06 5.72
CA HIS A 215 -4.31 -6.61 5.87
C HIS A 215 -2.94 -6.13 6.43
N LEU A 216 -2.24 -6.93 7.24
CA LEU A 216 -0.93 -6.54 7.78
C LEU A 216 0.12 -6.35 6.67
N LYS A 217 0.79 -5.18 6.69
CA LYS A 217 1.83 -4.84 5.70
C LYS A 217 3.11 -5.68 5.83
N SER A 218 3.36 -6.27 6.99
CA SER A 218 4.47 -7.22 7.22
C SER A 218 4.31 -8.48 6.37
N VAL A 219 3.08 -8.86 6.06
CA VAL A 219 2.78 -10.10 5.35
C VAL A 219 3.11 -9.98 3.87
N SER A 220 4.00 -10.84 3.38
CA SER A 220 4.29 -11.02 1.95
C SER A 220 3.10 -11.60 1.18
N ILE A 221 3.05 -11.40 -0.15
CA ILE A 221 2.07 -12.08 -1.00
C ILE A 221 2.45 -13.56 -1.10
N HIS A 222 3.69 -13.86 -1.50
CA HIS A 222 4.18 -15.22 -1.61
C HIS A 222 5.40 -15.48 -0.70
N TYR A 223 5.32 -16.52 0.12
CA TYR A 223 6.46 -17.10 0.83
C TYR A 223 6.92 -18.34 0.05
N VAL A 224 7.80 -18.10 -0.92
CA VAL A 224 8.30 -19.09 -1.87
C VAL A 224 9.34 -19.98 -1.23
N PHE A 225 9.28 -21.28 -1.49
CA PHE A 225 10.26 -22.24 -1.01
C PHE A 225 10.72 -23.21 -2.08
N GLU A 226 11.92 -23.75 -1.86
CA GLU A 226 12.47 -24.92 -2.56
C GLU A 226 11.98 -26.24 -1.92
#